data_AF-A0A3R7KP27-F1
#
_entry.id   AF-A0A3R7KP27-F1
#
_cell.length_a   1.000
_cell.length_b   1.000
_cell.length_c   1.000
_cell.angle_alpha   90.00
_cell.angle_beta   90.00
_cell.angle_gamma   90.00
#
_symmetry.space_group_name_H-M   'P 1'
#
loop_
_entity.id
_entity.type
_entity.pdbx_description
1 polymer ?
#
loop_
_entity_poly.entity_id
_entity_poly.type
_entity_poly.pdbx_seq_one_letter_code
_entity_poly.pdbx_strand_id
1 'polypeptide(L)' 'RLYISNPDLAERFENDWPVNPIPGHEVYYNSVLGGKGYNDYPAYKTVLGN' A
#
# COMPACT_ATOMS: atom_id res chain seq x y z
N ARG A 1 2.76 5.02 9.58
CA ARG A 1 2.81 5.35 8.14
C ARG A 1 2.32 4.21 7.22
N LEU A 2 1.77 3.12 7.77
CA LEU A 2 1.33 1.96 6.98
C LEU A 2 0.28 2.29 5.92
N TYR A 3 -0.60 3.26 6.17
CA TYR A 3 -1.60 3.71 5.19
C TYR A 3 -1.03 4.25 3.87
N ILE A 4 0.25 4.66 3.83
CA ILE A 4 0.86 5.14 2.57
C ILE A 4 0.98 4.00 1.55
N SER A 5 1.38 2.80 1.99
CA SER A 5 1.59 1.64 1.12
C SER A 5 0.45 0.62 1.15
N ASN A 6 -0.54 0.79 2.01
CA ASN A 6 -1.66 -0.13 2.20
C ASN A 6 -2.98 0.64 2.01
N PRO A 7 -3.52 0.72 0.77
CA PRO A 7 -4.77 1.45 0.52
C PRO A 7 -5.98 0.83 1.24
N ASP A 8 -5.87 -0.44 1.62
CA ASP A 8 -6.85 -1.33 2.26
C ASP A 8 -6.40 -1.75 3.67
N LEU A 9 -5.70 -0.87 4.40
CA LEU A 9 -5.11 -1.22 5.71
C LEU A 9 -6.17 -1.63 6.75
N ALA A 10 -7.37 -1.06 6.69
CA ALA A 10 -8.45 -1.39 7.61
C ALA A 10 -8.88 -2.86 7.43
N GLU A 11 -9.13 -3.26 6.18
CA GLU A 11 -9.52 -4.61 5.80
C GLU A 11 -8.41 -5.62 6.14
N ARG A 12 -7.15 -5.23 5.96
CA ARG A 12 -6.01 -6.07 6.35
C ARG A 12 -5.99 -6.38 7.84
N PHE A 13 -6.25 -5.40 8.69
CA PHE A 13 -6.29 -5.62 10.14
C PHE A 13 -7.53 -6.38 10.58
N GLU A 14 -8.68 -6.17 9.93
CA GLU A 14 -9.89 -6.94 10.22
C GLU A 14 -9.72 -8.43 9.90
N ASN A 15 -9.00 -8.76 8.81
CA ASN A 15 -8.87 -10.12 8.29
C ASN A 15 -7.51 -10.79 8.58
N ASP A 16 -6.64 -10.15 9.36
CA ASP A 16 -5.26 -10.59 9.64
C ASP A 16 -4.45 -10.88 8.34
N TRP A 17 -4.64 -10.04 7.31
CA TRP A 17 -3.89 -10.16 6.06
C TRP A 17 -2.50 -9.54 6.16
N PRO A 18 -1.51 -10.04 5.38
CA PRO A 18 -0.20 -9.43 5.31
C PRO A 18 -0.27 -7.94 4.91
N VAL A 19 0.51 -7.10 5.58
CA VAL A 19 0.67 -5.68 5.24
C VAL A 19 1.87 -5.49 4.30
N ASN A 20 1.75 -4.53 3.39
CA ASN A 20 2.88 -4.04 2.61
C ASN A 20 3.89 -3.35 3.53
N PRO A 21 5.20 -3.40 3.21
CA PRO A 21 6.23 -2.73 3.99
C PRO A 21 5.98 -1.23 4.14
N ILE A 22 6.50 -0.63 5.21
CA ILE A 22 6.50 0.83 5.36
C ILE A 22 7.35 1.42 4.23
N PRO A 23 6.79 2.34 3.43
CA PRO A 23 7.54 2.93 2.33
C PRO A 23 8.63 3.86 2.87
N GLY A 24 9.74 3.99 2.14
CA GLY A 24 10.82 4.89 2.52
C GLY A 24 10.41 6.36 2.41
N HIS A 25 11.22 7.26 2.98
CA HIS A 25 10.91 8.68 3.03
C HIS A 25 10.93 9.35 1.65
N GLU A 26 11.61 8.75 0.67
CA GLU A 26 11.77 9.23 -0.69
C GLU A 26 10.47 9.39 -1.49
N VAL A 27 9.38 8.74 -1.05
CA VAL A 27 8.07 8.81 -1.74
C VAL A 27 7.06 9.74 -1.05
N TYR A 28 7.34 10.28 0.14
CA TYR A 28 6.32 11.02 0.90
C TYR A 28 6.02 12.41 0.33
N TYR A 29 7.05 13.09 -0.18
CA TYR A 29 6.98 14.49 -0.61
C TYR A 29 7.78 14.70 -1.90
N ASN A 30 7.66 13.78 -2.85
CA ASN A 30 8.47 13.79 -4.07
C ASN A 30 7.60 13.90 -5.32
N SER A 31 7.39 15.14 -5.78
CA SER A 31 6.57 15.43 -6.96
C SER A 31 7.18 14.90 -8.27
N VAL A 32 8.49 14.63 -8.32
CA VAL A 32 9.17 14.11 -9.52
C VAL A 32 8.69 12.68 -9.84
N LEU A 33 8.20 11.94 -8.84
CA LEU A 33 7.69 10.58 -9.02
C LEU A 33 6.28 10.53 -9.63
N GLY A 34 5.56 11.65 -9.69
CA GLY A 34 4.17 11.69 -10.14
C GLY A 34 3.30 10.76 -9.29
N GLY A 35 2.61 9.81 -9.93
CA GLY A 35 1.76 8.82 -9.23
C GLY A 35 2.53 7.66 -8.56
N LYS A 36 3.81 7.47 -8.91
CA LYS A 36 4.59 6.33 -8.41
C LYS A 36 4.87 6.45 -6.92
N GLY A 37 4.55 5.41 -6.16
CA GLY A 37 4.62 5.41 -4.70
C GLY A 37 3.56 6.29 -4.03
N TYR A 38 2.49 6.65 -4.74
CA TYR A 38 1.38 7.45 -4.24
C TYR A 38 0.02 6.81 -4.54
N ASN A 39 -0.27 6.50 -5.82
CA ASN A 39 -1.56 5.91 -6.23
C ASN A 39 -1.45 4.53 -6.89
N ASP A 40 -0.28 3.89 -6.82
CA ASP A 40 0.05 2.64 -7.49
C ASP A 40 0.34 1.47 -6.52
N TYR A 41 0.19 1.67 -5.20
CA TYR A 41 0.28 0.56 -4.25
C TYR A 41 -0.89 -0.42 -4.42
N PRO A 42 -0.62 -1.73 -4.47
CA PRO A 42 -1.67 -2.72 -4.65
C PRO A 42 -2.44 -2.96 -3.35
N ALA A 43 -3.76 -3.04 -3.48
CA ALA A 43 -4.61 -3.71 -2.48
C ALA A 43 -4.23 -5.20 -2.39
N TYR A 44 -4.54 -5.84 -1.26
CA TYR A 44 -4.35 -7.26 -1.08
C TYR A 44 -5.18 -8.04 -2.11
N LYS A 45 -4.55 -9.02 -2.76
CA LYS A 45 -5.21 -9.92 -3.71
C LYS A 45 -5.21 -11.32 -3.11
N THR A 46 -6.39 -11.80 -2.75
CA THR A 46 -6.57 -13.17 -2.29
C THR A 46 -6.25 -14.16 -3.42
N VAL A 47 -5.56 -15.25 -3.09
CA VAL A 47 -5.11 -16.30 -4.03
C VAL A 47 -6.26 -17.10 -4.68
N LEU A 48 -7.52 -16.75 -4.42
CA LEU A 48 -8.72 -17.46 -4.88
C LEU A 48 -9.33 -16.90 -6.18
N GLY A 49 -8.71 -15.93 -6.84
CA GLY A 49 -9.21 -15.37 -8.11
C GLY A 49 -8.39 -15.81 -9.32
N ASN A 50 -8.92 -16.76 -10.09
CA ASN A 50 -8.67 -16.86 -11.54
C ASN A 50 -9.59 -15.87 -12.27
#